data_AF-A0A4P6XRC0-F1
#
_entry.id   AF-A0A4P6XRC0-F1
#
_cell.length_a   1.000
_cell.length_b   1.000
_cell.length_c   1.000
_cell.angle_alpha   90.00
_cell.angle_beta   90.00
_cell.angle_gamma   90.00
#
_symmetry.space_group_name_H-M   'P 1'
#
loop_
_entity.id
_entity.type
_entity.pdbx_description
1 polymer ?
#
loop_
_entity_poly.entity_id
_entity_poly.type
_entity_poly.pdbx_seq_one_letter_code
_entity_poly.pdbx_strand_id
1 'polypeptide(L)'
;MKVKIKHWHAVATWHWKTEGQADELCGICRVPFDGTCPNCKYPGDGCPLILGNGCSHNFHLHCILKWLEQNNSKGLCPMCRQVFTAKVIDGVGSKEELAELQELIDQHKTERETAGAEFEYGEEE
;
A
#
# COMPACT_ATOMS: atom_id res chain seq x y z
N MET A 1 -20.45 33.45 36.67
CA MET A 1 -21.42 32.32 36.66
C MET A 1 -20.67 31.05 36.27
N LYS A 2 -20.78 29.94 37.02
CA LYS A 2 -20.05 28.69 36.74
C LYS A 2 -21.04 27.61 36.28
N VAL A 3 -20.85 27.08 35.08
CA VAL A 3 -21.62 25.97 34.53
C VAL A 3 -20.86 24.65 34.78
N LYS A 4 -21.57 23.61 35.20
CA LYS A 4 -21.02 22.25 35.40
C LYS A 4 -21.68 21.28 34.41
N ILE A 5 -20.87 20.59 33.61
CA ILE A 5 -21.33 19.51 32.75
C ILE A 5 -21.58 18.29 33.64
N LYS A 6 -22.78 17.68 33.53
CA LYS A 6 -23.16 16.50 34.31
C LYS A 6 -22.81 15.20 33.61
N HIS A 7 -23.07 15.15 32.30
CA HIS A 7 -22.83 13.99 31.44
C HIS A 7 -22.41 14.45 30.05
N TRP A 8 -21.55 13.67 29.40
CA TRP A 8 -21.13 13.86 28.02
C TRP A 8 -21.18 12.53 27.29
N HIS A 9 -21.96 12.47 26.21
CA HIS A 9 -21.94 11.38 25.24
C HIS A 9 -21.18 11.87 24.01
N ALA A 10 -19.91 11.49 23.89
CA ALA A 10 -19.09 11.84 22.74
C ALA A 10 -19.30 10.83 21.61
N VAL A 11 -19.24 11.32 20.38
CA VAL A 11 -19.18 10.52 19.16
C VAL A 11 -17.93 10.96 18.41
N ALA A 12 -17.22 10.02 17.82
CA ALA A 12 -16.02 10.30 17.03
C ALA A 12 -16.05 9.48 15.74
N THR A 13 -15.45 10.03 14.69
CA THR A 13 -15.05 9.31 13.50
C THR A 13 -13.52 9.19 13.51
N TRP A 14 -13.02 8.14 12.87
CA TRP A 14 -11.59 7.97 12.66
C TRP A 14 -11.29 8.20 11.19
N HIS A 15 -10.07 8.65 10.92
CA HIS A 15 -9.54 8.83 9.57
C HIS A 15 -8.08 8.36 9.56
N TRP A 16 -7.62 7.87 8.42
CA TRP A 16 -6.21 7.50 8.26
C TRP A 16 -5.30 8.72 8.31
N LYS A 17 -4.33 8.71 9.21
CA LYS A 17 -3.25 9.71 9.22
C LYS A 17 -2.18 9.30 8.22
N THR A 18 -2.27 9.77 6.98
CA THR A 18 -1.24 9.56 5.95
C THR A 18 -0.29 10.76 5.90
N GLU A 19 1.00 10.50 5.76
CA GLU A 19 2.01 11.55 5.60
C GLU A 19 2.17 11.87 4.11
N GLY A 20 2.00 13.13 3.71
CA GLY A 20 2.48 13.64 2.42
C GLY A 20 1.57 13.45 1.19
N GLN A 21 0.39 12.82 1.28
CA GLN A 21 -0.63 12.89 0.22
C GLN A 21 -1.79 13.77 0.67
N ALA A 22 -1.99 14.90 -0.03
CA ALA A 22 -3.13 15.80 0.22
C ALA A 22 -4.47 15.15 -0.17
N ASP A 23 -4.45 14.16 -1.06
CA ASP A 23 -5.61 13.38 -1.44
C ASP A 23 -5.62 12.09 -0.62
N GLU A 24 -6.58 11.97 0.30
CA GLU A 24 -6.88 10.76 1.09
C GLU A 24 -7.45 9.62 0.23
N LEU A 25 -6.94 9.48 -0.99
CA LEU A 25 -7.43 8.59 -2.04
C LEU A 25 -6.34 7.61 -2.47
N CYS A 26 -6.73 6.36 -2.70
CA CYS A 26 -5.85 5.38 -3.32
C CYS A 26 -5.51 5.80 -4.76
N GLY A 27 -4.21 5.92 -5.09
CA GLY A 27 -3.77 6.38 -6.42
C GLY A 27 -4.21 5.48 -7.59
N ILE A 28 -4.56 4.22 -7.31
CA ILE A 28 -4.97 3.22 -8.29
C ILE A 28 -6.50 3.24 -8.50
N CYS A 29 -7.29 3.02 -7.44
CA CYS A 29 -8.75 2.92 -7.56
C CYS A 29 -9.49 4.24 -7.31
N ARG A 30 -8.80 5.30 -6.85
CA ARG A 30 -9.34 6.63 -6.54
C ARG A 30 -10.48 6.65 -5.52
N VAL A 31 -10.56 5.61 -4.69
CA VAL A 31 -11.49 5.52 -3.56
C VAL A 31 -10.79 6.05 -2.29
N PRO A 32 -11.51 6.73 -1.38
CA PRO A 32 -10.95 7.15 -0.10
C PRO A 32 -10.43 5.99 0.75
N PHE A 33 -9.37 6.23 1.52
CA PHE A 33 -8.76 5.20 2.37
C PHE A 33 -9.66 4.73 3.52
N ASP A 34 -10.63 5.54 3.95
CA ASP A 34 -11.62 5.15 4.95
C ASP A 34 -12.69 4.19 4.38
N GLY A 35 -12.74 4.06 3.06
CA GLY A 35 -13.57 3.08 2.35
C GLY A 35 -12.78 1.84 1.97
N THR A 36 -13.48 0.86 1.39
CA THR A 36 -12.82 -0.31 0.81
C THR A 36 -12.58 -0.13 -0.68
N CYS A 37 -11.60 -0.85 -1.24
CA CYS A 37 -11.42 -0.87 -2.68
C CYS A 37 -12.67 -1.44 -3.40
N PRO A 38 -12.87 -1.17 -4.70
CA PRO A 38 -14.05 -1.64 -5.45
C PRO A 38 -14.23 -3.16 -5.50
N ASN A 39 -13.15 -3.90 -5.22
CA ASN A 39 -13.14 -5.36 -5.14
C ASN A 39 -13.69 -5.90 -3.82
N CYS A 40 -13.74 -5.08 -2.77
CA CYS A 40 -14.18 -5.47 -1.44
C CYS A 40 -15.59 -4.96 -1.19
N LYS A 41 -16.48 -5.90 -0.80
CA LYS A 41 -17.89 -5.60 -0.55
C LYS A 41 -18.14 -4.96 0.82
N TYR A 42 -17.36 -5.32 1.83
CA TYR A 42 -17.55 -4.86 3.20
C TYR A 42 -16.23 -4.35 3.78
N PRO A 43 -16.27 -3.27 4.59
CA PRO A 43 -15.13 -2.84 5.38
C PRO A 43 -14.74 -3.90 6.41
N GLY A 44 -13.44 -4.07 6.63
CA GLY A 44 -12.86 -5.06 7.53
C GLY A 44 -11.40 -5.37 7.19
N ASP A 45 -10.85 -6.42 7.81
CA ASP A 45 -9.42 -6.77 7.73
C ASP A 45 -8.97 -7.27 6.35
N GLY A 46 -9.90 -7.49 5.42
CA GLY A 46 -9.58 -7.97 4.08
C GLY A 46 -9.05 -6.90 3.12
N CYS A 47 -9.05 -5.60 3.48
CA CYS A 47 -8.53 -4.55 2.60
C CYS A 47 -7.72 -3.51 3.37
N PRO A 48 -6.56 -3.89 3.92
CA PRO A 48 -5.73 -2.96 4.68
C PRO A 48 -5.09 -1.91 3.77
N LEU A 49 -4.68 -0.80 4.40
CA LEU A 49 -3.88 0.23 3.76
C LEU A 49 -2.41 -0.19 3.74
N ILE A 50 -1.79 -0.17 2.56
CA ILE A 50 -0.37 -0.47 2.36
C ILE A 50 0.38 0.83 2.14
N LEU A 51 1.40 1.06 2.97
CA LEU A 51 2.28 2.21 2.87
C LEU A 51 3.53 1.82 2.06
N GLY A 52 3.93 2.69 1.13
CA GLY A 52 5.24 2.57 0.50
C GLY A 52 6.35 2.84 1.52
N ASN A 53 7.37 1.98 1.58
CA ASN A 53 8.54 2.20 2.44
C ASN A 53 9.53 3.19 1.78
N GLY A 54 9.72 3.09 0.46
CA GLY A 54 10.59 3.98 -0.31
C GLY A 54 9.94 5.25 -0.86
N CYS A 55 8.62 5.41 -0.69
CA CYS A 55 7.87 6.57 -1.18
C CYS A 55 6.61 6.82 -0.31
N SER A 56 6.13 8.05 -0.24
CA SER A 56 4.94 8.41 0.54
C SER A 56 3.60 8.06 -0.13
N HIS A 57 3.58 7.14 -1.10
CA HIS A 57 2.36 6.75 -1.81
C HIS A 57 1.70 5.54 -1.15
N ASN A 58 0.40 5.66 -0.87
CA ASN A 58 -0.36 4.66 -0.15
C ASN A 58 -1.47 4.08 -1.04
N PHE A 59 -1.75 2.79 -0.88
CA PHE A 59 -2.71 2.06 -1.71
C PHE A 59 -3.49 1.05 -0.87
N HIS A 60 -4.69 0.69 -1.32
CA HIS A 60 -5.36 -0.50 -0.81
C HIS A 60 -4.58 -1.76 -1.22
N LEU A 61 -4.53 -2.76 -0.34
CA LEU A 61 -3.81 -4.02 -0.59
C LEU A 61 -4.14 -4.67 -1.94
N HIS A 62 -5.41 -4.93 -2.23
CA HIS A 62 -5.79 -5.56 -3.51
C HIS A 62 -5.52 -4.69 -4.74
N CYS A 63 -5.43 -3.37 -4.57
CA CYS A 63 -5.07 -2.50 -5.67
C CYS A 63 -3.60 -2.63 -6.02
N ILE A 64 -2.72 -2.62 -5.01
CA ILE A 64 -1.28 -2.74 -5.23
C ILE A 64 -0.86 -4.16 -5.60
N LEU A 65 -1.50 -5.18 -5.02
CA LEU A 65 -1.27 -6.58 -5.36
C LEU A 65 -1.55 -6.81 -6.86
N LYS A 66 -2.75 -6.43 -7.33
CA LYS A 66 -3.11 -6.50 -8.76
C LYS A 66 -2.22 -5.68 -9.68
N TRP A 67 -1.58 -4.63 -9.18
CA TRP A 67 -0.64 -3.85 -9.97
C TRP A 67 0.68 -4.61 -10.12
N LEU A 68 1.22 -5.17 -9.03
CA LEU A 68 2.47 -5.91 -9.04
C LEU A 68 2.37 -7.24 -9.78
N GLU A 69 1.19 -7.87 -9.82
CA GLU A 69 0.93 -9.04 -10.69
C GLU A 69 1.10 -8.74 -12.19
N GLN A 70 0.99 -7.48 -12.61
CA GLN A 70 1.13 -7.13 -14.03
C GLN A 70 2.62 -7.12 -14.42
N ASN A 71 2.95 -7.83 -15.49
CA ASN A 71 4.31 -7.90 -16.04
C ASN A 71 4.91 -6.52 -16.41
N ASN A 72 4.06 -5.52 -16.71
CA ASN A 72 4.50 -4.16 -17.05
C ASN A 72 4.88 -3.32 -15.82
N SER A 73 4.53 -3.75 -14.61
CA SER A 73 4.75 -2.99 -13.38
C SER A 73 6.24 -2.95 -12.99
N LYS A 74 6.98 -4.02 -13.32
CA LYS A 74 8.41 -4.19 -13.00
C LYS A 74 8.75 -3.94 -11.51
N GLY A 75 7.79 -4.21 -10.62
CA GLY A 75 7.92 -3.93 -9.19
C GLY A 75 8.00 -2.43 -8.84
N LEU A 76 7.48 -1.55 -9.70
CA LEU A 76 7.56 -0.09 -9.51
C LEU A 76 6.25 0.48 -8.96
N CYS A 77 6.38 1.54 -8.14
CA CYS A 77 5.26 2.33 -7.67
C CYS A 77 4.50 2.97 -8.85
N PRO A 78 3.16 2.84 -8.93
CA PRO A 78 2.38 3.44 -10.02
C PRO A 78 2.52 4.97 -10.14
N MET A 79 2.84 5.64 -9.02
CA MET A 79 2.84 7.10 -8.92
C MET A 79 4.20 7.71 -9.21
N CYS A 80 5.27 7.22 -8.58
CA CYS A 80 6.63 7.77 -8.71
C CYS A 80 7.62 6.87 -9.47
N ARG A 81 7.22 5.66 -9.87
CA ARG A 81 8.08 4.67 -10.53
C ARG A 81 9.35 4.28 -9.77
N GLN A 82 9.42 4.57 -8.48
CA GLN A 82 10.46 4.03 -7.59
C GLN A 82 10.17 2.56 -7.28
N VAL A 83 11.19 1.80 -6.88
CA VAL A 83 11.02 0.40 -6.47
C VAL A 83 10.03 0.33 -5.31
N PHE A 84 8.95 -0.41 -5.50
CA PHE A 84 7.92 -0.53 -4.48
C PHE A 84 8.34 -1.54 -3.43
N THR A 85 8.29 -1.12 -2.16
CA THR A 85 8.50 -1.97 -0.99
C THR A 85 7.40 -1.64 -0.01
N ALA A 86 6.76 -2.67 0.56
CA ALA A 86 5.66 -2.48 1.49
C ALA A 86 6.18 -2.27 2.91
N LYS A 87 5.64 -1.28 3.62
CA LYS A 87 5.81 -1.16 5.06
C LYS A 87 4.63 -1.84 5.75
N VAL A 88 4.87 -3.01 6.32
CA VAL A 88 3.87 -3.76 7.09
C VAL A 88 3.63 -3.05 8.43
N ILE A 89 2.37 -2.82 8.77
CA ILE A 89 1.96 -2.30 10.08
C ILE A 89 1.50 -3.48 10.91
N ASP A 90 2.05 -3.63 12.12
CA ASP A 90 1.72 -4.74 13.01
C ASP A 90 0.21 -4.75 13.34
N GLY A 91 -0.43 -5.90 13.12
CA GLY A 91 -1.84 -6.12 13.45
C GLY A 91 -2.86 -5.60 12.44
N VAL A 92 -2.42 -5.15 11.25
CA VAL A 92 -3.32 -4.67 10.19
C VAL A 92 -3.29 -5.62 9.00
N GLY A 93 -4.45 -6.17 8.61
CA GLY A 93 -4.60 -7.02 7.43
C GLY A 93 -4.52 -8.52 7.71
N SER A 94 -4.89 -9.32 6.70
CA SER A 94 -4.72 -10.77 6.75
C SER A 94 -3.25 -11.15 6.52
N LYS A 95 -2.74 -12.13 7.27
CA LYS A 95 -1.34 -12.57 7.16
C LYS A 95 -1.03 -13.21 5.79
N GLU A 96 -2.03 -13.88 5.22
CA GLU A 96 -1.92 -14.60 3.95
C GLU A 96 -1.71 -13.62 2.80
N GLU A 97 -2.56 -12.60 2.67
CA GLU A 97 -2.46 -11.62 1.58
C GLU A 97 -1.21 -10.73 1.71
N LEU A 98 -0.74 -10.47 2.94
CA LEU A 98 0.52 -9.75 3.16
C LEU A 98 1.74 -10.60 2.77
N ALA A 99 1.67 -11.91 2.97
CA ALA A 99 2.74 -12.83 2.54
C ALA A 99 2.80 -12.91 1.01
N GLU A 100 1.64 -12.98 0.34
CA GLU A 100 1.55 -12.94 -1.13
C GLU A 100 2.13 -11.64 -1.70
N LEU A 101 1.82 -10.50 -1.08
CA LEU A 101 2.41 -9.21 -1.48
C LEU A 101 3.94 -9.23 -1.35
N GLN A 102 4.46 -9.80 -0.25
CA GLN A 102 5.90 -9.87 -0.01
C GLN A 102 6.59 -10.77 -1.03
N GLU A 103 5.99 -11.92 -1.36
CA GLU A 103 6.50 -12.85 -2.37
C GLU A 103 6.61 -12.18 -3.75
N LEU A 104 5.58 -11.42 -4.16
CA LEU A 104 5.62 -10.66 -5.41
C LEU A 104 6.74 -9.61 -5.42
N ILE A 105 6.93 -8.88 -4.31
CA ILE A 105 8.01 -7.89 -4.19
C ILE A 105 9.38 -8.58 -4.33
N ASP A 106 9.56 -9.75 -3.71
CA ASP A 106 10.81 -10.50 -3.76
C ASP A 106 11.08 -11.10 -5.14
N GLN A 107 10.03 -11.54 -5.86
CA GLN A 107 10.13 -11.96 -7.26
C GLN A 107 10.62 -10.81 -8.13
N HIS A 108 9.96 -9.65 -8.08
CA HIS A 108 10.36 -8.47 -8.87
C HIS A 108 11.77 -8.00 -8.52
N LYS A 109 12.19 -8.16 -7.26
CA LYS A 109 13.57 -7.86 -6.85
C LYS A 109 14.57 -8.80 -7.51
N THR A 110 14.29 -10.10 -7.49
CA THR A 110 15.14 -11.13 -8.13
C THR A 110 15.27 -10.88 -9.63
N GLU A 111 14.16 -10.61 -10.33
CA GLU A 111 14.16 -10.33 -11.77
C GLU A 111 15.02 -9.10 -12.14
N ARG A 112 15.09 -8.11 -11.25
CA ARG A 112 15.94 -6.92 -11.46
C ARG A 112 17.41 -7.21 -11.22
N GLU A 113 17.72 -8.03 -10.22
CA GLU A 113 19.09 -8.43 -9.91
C GLU A 113 19.65 -9.31 -11.03
N THR A 114 18.86 -10.25 -11.57
CA THR A 114 19.27 -11.07 -12.72
C THR A 114 19.47 -10.23 -13.98
N ALA A 115 18.55 -9.30 -14.28
CA ALA A 115 18.70 -8.41 -15.43
C ALA A 115 19.92 -7.46 -15.31
N GLY A 116 20.26 -7.06 -14.08
CA GLY A 116 21.47 -6.28 -13.81
C GLY A 116 22.75 -7.09 -14.01
N ALA A 117 22.77 -8.35 -13.57
CA ALA A 117 23.91 -9.25 -13.70
C ALA A 117 24.18 -9.64 -15.16
N GLU A 118 23.13 -9.84 -15.97
CA GLU A 118 23.27 -10.09 -17.42
C GLU A 118 23.90 -8.90 -18.17
N PHE A 119 23.65 -7.68 -17.72
CA PHE A 119 24.26 -6.48 -18.30
C PHE A 119 25.74 -6.34 -17.91
N GLU A 120 26.09 -6.59 -16.64
CA GLU A 120 27.46 -6.46 -16.13
C GLU A 120 28.43 -7.48 -16.77
N TYR A 121 27.97 -8.70 -17.06
CA TYR A 121 28.76 -9.71 -17.76
C TYR A 121 28.77 -9.56 -19.30
N GLY A 122 27.89 -8.72 -19.87
CA GLY A 122 27.76 -8.51 -21.31
C GLY A 122 28.64 -7.38 -21.87
N GLU A 123 29.28 -6.57 -21.02
CA GLU A 123 30.22 -5.50 -21.43
C GLU A 123 31.69 -5.96 -21.52
N GLU A 124 32.00 -7.22 -21.21
CA GLU A 124 33.37 -7.78 -21.26
C GLU A 124 33.75 -8.45 -22.60
N GLU A 125 32.94 -8.37 -23.67
CA GLU A 125 33.29 -8.84 -25.04
C GLU A 125 33.54 -7.71 -26.06
#